data_AF-R2XRF1-F1
#
_entry.id   AF-R2XRF1-F1
#
_cell.length_a   1.000
_cell.length_b   1.000
_cell.length_c   1.000
_cell.angle_alpha   90.00
_cell.angle_beta   90.00
_cell.angle_gamma   90.00
#
_symmetry.space_group_name_H-M   'P 1'
#
loop_
_entity.id
_entity.type
_entity.pdbx_description
1 polymer ?
#
loop_
_entity_poly.entity_id
_entity_poly.type
_entity_poly.pdbx_seq_one_letter_code
_entity_poly.pdbx_strand_id
1 'polypeptide(L)'
;MKKICFVLNFCSGLNFTSMFAGQARSYNNDFKDYFSKYYDVSTNYTRDEYTVDYLVVPKSFPTFHNENNLRIIEVPANLLMKKEFKKIKDYIDDYFSDHCY
;
A
#
# COMPACT_ATOMS: atom_id res chain seq x y z
N MET A 1 -6.05 -12.66 10.02
CA MET A 1 -6.27 -11.37 9.32
C MET A 1 -5.23 -11.27 8.23
N LYS A 2 -5.58 -10.78 7.03
CA LYS A 2 -4.61 -10.61 5.92
C LYS A 2 -3.67 -9.45 6.27
N LYS A 3 -2.37 -9.62 6.06
CA LYS A 3 -1.38 -8.54 6.24
C LYS A 3 -1.13 -7.81 4.94
N ILE A 4 -1.47 -6.54 4.91
CA ILE A 4 -1.30 -5.65 3.76
C ILE A 4 -0.18 -4.64 4.02
N CYS A 5 0.62 -4.33 3.01
CA CYS A 5 1.58 -3.23 3.08
C CYS A 5 1.24 -2.15 2.06
N PHE A 6 1.01 -0.92 2.55
CA PHE A 6 0.92 0.25 1.68
C PHE A 6 2.31 0.67 1.24
N VAL A 7 2.60 0.55 -0.05
CA VAL A 7 3.86 1.00 -0.66
C VAL A 7 3.71 2.46 -1.07
N LEU A 8 3.86 3.36 -0.11
CA LEU A 8 3.75 4.82 -0.31
C LEU A 8 5.10 5.50 -0.50
N ASN A 9 6.19 4.79 -0.21
CA ASN A 9 7.57 5.19 -0.45
C ASN A 9 8.19 4.24 -1.47
N PHE A 10 8.86 4.77 -2.48
CA PHE A 10 9.42 4.00 -3.58
C PHE A 10 10.87 4.41 -3.84
N CYS A 11 11.68 3.46 -4.30
CA CYS A 11 13.06 3.69 -4.64
C CYS A 11 13.14 4.18 -6.10
N SER A 12 13.60 5.42 -6.31
CA SER A 12 13.96 5.94 -7.64
C SER A 12 15.47 5.84 -7.84
N GLY A 13 15.97 4.61 -7.97
CA GLY A 13 17.42 4.35 -8.04
C GLY A 13 18.11 4.58 -6.69
N LEU A 14 18.81 5.71 -6.52
CA LEU A 14 19.61 6.02 -5.32
C LEU A 14 18.83 6.78 -4.22
N ASN A 15 17.58 7.19 -4.47
CA ASN A 15 16.78 7.98 -3.53
C ASN A 15 15.43 7.32 -3.23
N PHE A 16 15.05 7.29 -1.94
CA PHE A 16 13.68 7.00 -1.52
C PHE A 16 12.81 8.23 -1.76
N THR A 17 11.89 8.14 -2.70
CA THR A 17 10.88 9.17 -2.94
C THR A 17 9.57 8.72 -2.31
N SER A 18 9.01 9.57 -1.46
CA SER A 18 7.65 9.40 -0.95
C SER A 18 6.68 9.91 -2.01
N MET A 19 5.53 9.24 -2.17
CA MET A 19 4.42 9.77 -2.99
C MET A 19 3.89 11.10 -2.42
N PHE A 20 4.27 11.44 -1.19
CA PHE A 20 3.95 12.66 -0.48
C PHE A 20 5.22 13.47 -0.20
N ALA A 21 5.37 14.63 -0.82
CA ALA A 21 6.47 15.56 -0.57
C ALA A 21 6.46 16.01 0.91
N GLY A 22 7.49 15.63 1.68
CA GLY A 22 7.75 16.11 3.04
C GLY A 22 6.83 15.61 4.16
N GLN A 23 5.71 14.92 3.89
CA GLN A 23 4.73 14.49 4.90
C GLN A 23 4.58 12.97 5.06
N ALA A 24 5.49 12.17 4.48
CA ALA A 24 5.41 10.70 4.44
C ALA A 24 5.02 10.03 5.77
N ARG A 25 5.58 10.51 6.89
CA ARG A 25 5.31 9.95 8.22
C ARG A 25 3.86 10.18 8.70
N SER A 26 3.32 11.37 8.48
CA SER A 26 1.93 11.68 8.84
C SER A 26 0.96 10.87 8.00
N TYR A 27 1.22 10.76 6.70
CA TYR A 27 0.40 9.96 5.79
C TYR A 27 0.44 8.47 6.16
N ASN A 28 1.62 7.93 6.45
CA ASN A 28 1.74 6.53 6.90
C ASN A 28 0.92 6.27 8.18
N ASN A 29 0.93 7.20 9.14
CA ASN A 29 0.12 7.08 10.35
C ASN A 29 -1.38 7.11 10.02
N ASP A 30 -1.84 8.04 9.18
CA ASP A 30 -3.27 8.13 8.84
C ASP A 30 -3.80 6.86 8.17
N PHE A 31 -3.02 6.30 7.24
CA PHE A 31 -3.36 5.03 6.59
C PHE A 31 -3.37 3.89 7.61
N LYS A 32 -2.35 3.81 8.45
CA LYS A 32 -2.29 2.79 9.50
C LYS A 32 -3.50 2.91 10.44
N ASP A 33 -3.81 4.09 10.95
CA ASP A 33 -4.90 4.32 11.91
C ASP A 33 -6.28 3.97 11.34
N TYR A 34 -6.51 4.27 10.05
CA TYR A 34 -7.76 3.91 9.39
C TYR A 34 -7.85 2.41 9.11
N PHE A 35 -6.82 1.83 8.48
CA PHE A 35 -6.88 0.47 7.94
C PHE A 35 -6.59 -0.63 8.97
N SER A 36 -5.92 -0.32 10.08
CA SER A 36 -5.66 -1.30 11.16
C SER A 36 -6.95 -1.84 11.81
N LYS A 37 -8.09 -1.20 11.55
CA LYS A 37 -9.42 -1.67 11.97
C LYS A 37 -9.92 -2.85 11.15
N TYR A 38 -9.38 -3.05 9.95
CA TYR A 38 -9.87 -4.00 8.96
C TYR A 38 -8.82 -5.05 8.57
N TYR A 39 -7.54 -4.67 8.58
CA TYR A 39 -6.42 -5.52 8.14
C TYR A 39 -5.24 -5.41 9.12
N ASP A 40 -4.28 -6.33 9.02
CA ASP A 40 -2.96 -6.11 9.61
C ASP A 40 -2.16 -5.22 8.64
N VAL A 41 -1.72 -4.04 9.08
CA VAL A 41 -1.21 -2.98 8.18
C VAL A 41 0.26 -2.69 8.45
N SER A 42 1.06 -2.83 7.40
CA SER A 42 2.40 -2.23 7.31
C SER A 42 2.41 -1.05 6.35
N THR A 43 3.34 -0.12 6.60
CA THR A 43 3.69 0.97 5.67
C THR A 43 5.19 0.97 5.38
N ASN A 44 5.88 -0.13 5.70
CA ASN A 44 7.32 -0.29 5.56
C ASN A 44 7.62 -1.64 4.90
N TYR A 45 7.57 -1.63 3.58
CA TYR A 45 7.83 -2.83 2.78
C TYR A 45 9.19 -3.45 3.09
N THR A 46 10.28 -2.67 3.08
CA THR A 46 11.64 -3.17 3.28
C THR A 46 11.83 -3.89 4.62
N ARG A 47 11.12 -3.47 5.66
CA ARG A 47 11.20 -4.11 6.98
C ARG A 47 10.36 -5.39 7.07
N ASP A 48 9.21 -5.40 6.41
CA ASP A 48 8.18 -6.41 6.62
C ASP A 48 8.01 -7.35 5.41
N GLU A 49 8.91 -7.31 4.43
CA GLU A 49 8.82 -7.98 3.13
C GLU A 49 8.50 -9.49 3.21
N TYR A 50 9.02 -10.19 4.21
CA TYR A 50 8.79 -11.64 4.40
C TYR A 50 7.53 -11.98 5.20
N THR A 51 6.81 -10.98 5.68
CA THR A 51 5.65 -11.17 6.57
C THR A 51 4.35 -10.66 5.98
N VAL A 52 4.42 -9.91 4.89
CA VAL A 52 3.28 -9.28 4.22
C VAL A 52 2.71 -10.22 3.17
N ASP A 53 1.39 -10.36 3.15
CA ASP A 53 0.69 -11.20 2.17
C ASP A 53 0.41 -10.44 0.86
N TYR A 54 0.09 -9.13 0.96
CA TYR A 54 -0.33 -8.29 -0.15
C TYR A 54 0.32 -6.91 -0.13
N LEU A 55 0.64 -6.41 -1.32
CA LEU A 55 1.15 -5.06 -1.52
C LEU A 55 0.06 -4.18 -2.12
N VAL A 56 -0.27 -3.09 -1.44
CA VAL A 56 -1.15 -2.06 -1.97
C VAL A 56 -0.29 -0.98 -2.60
N VAL A 57 -0.33 -0.91 -3.93
CA VAL A 57 0.50 0.02 -4.73
C VAL A 57 -0.38 0.99 -5.51
N PRO A 58 0.09 2.22 -5.76
CA PRO A 58 -0.62 3.11 -6.66
C PRO A 58 -0.62 2.56 -8.10
N LYS A 59 -1.76 2.65 -8.79
CA LYS A 59 -1.87 2.32 -10.22
C LYS A 59 -1.10 3.35 -11.05
N SER A 60 -0.38 2.88 -12.07
CA SER A 60 0.47 3.69 -12.97
C SER A 60 1.71 4.32 -12.32
N PHE A 61 2.17 3.72 -11.21
CA PHE A 61 3.39 4.15 -10.53
C PHE A 61 4.64 3.47 -11.10
N PRO A 62 5.83 4.11 -11.11
CA PRO A 62 7.06 3.51 -11.62
C PRO A 62 7.36 2.14 -10.99
N THR A 63 8.09 1.30 -11.74
CA THR A 63 8.43 -0.08 -11.41
C THR A 63 8.87 -0.24 -9.95
N PHE A 64 7.95 -0.71 -9.11
CA PHE A 64 8.25 -1.20 -7.78
C PHE A 64 8.86 -2.59 -7.90
N HIS A 65 10.05 -2.79 -7.33
CA HIS A 65 10.72 -4.08 -7.35
C HIS A 65 10.13 -4.98 -6.24
N ASN A 66 9.24 -5.88 -6.65
CA ASN A 66 8.61 -6.86 -5.78
C ASN A 66 9.48 -8.12 -5.72
N GLU A 67 10.57 -8.06 -4.97
CA GLU A 67 11.58 -9.15 -4.86
C GLU A 67 10.95 -10.49 -4.47
N ASN A 68 9.93 -10.46 -3.60
CA ASN A 68 9.28 -11.66 -3.09
C ASN A 68 8.08 -12.14 -3.94
N ASN A 69 7.84 -11.54 -5.12
CA ASN A 69 6.70 -11.85 -5.99
C ASN A 69 5.35 -11.87 -5.25
N LEU A 70 5.18 -10.99 -4.26
CA LEU A 70 3.95 -10.86 -3.48
C LEU A 70 2.77 -10.42 -4.36
N ARG A 71 1.54 -10.72 -3.91
CA ARG A 71 0.34 -10.31 -4.64
C ARG A 71 0.18 -8.79 -4.56
N ILE A 72 -0.04 -8.16 -5.71
CA ILE A 72 -0.18 -6.71 -5.83
C ILE A 72 -1.64 -6.33 -6.01
N ILE A 73 -2.11 -5.37 -5.21
CA ILE A 73 -3.41 -4.71 -5.31
C ILE A 73 -3.16 -3.29 -5.82
N GLU A 74 -3.51 -3.04 -7.09
CA GLU A 74 -3.37 -1.73 -7.68
C GLU A 74 -4.55 -0.82 -7.31
N VAL A 75 -4.27 0.27 -6.60
CA VAL A 75 -5.27 1.27 -6.21
C VAL A 75 -5.03 2.56 -6.99
N PRO A 76 -6.05 3.22 -7.55
CA PRO A 76 -5.87 4.50 -8.23
C PRO A 76 -5.09 5.53 -7.38
N ALA A 77 -3.98 6.04 -7.92
CA ALA A 77 -3.07 6.93 -7.18
C ALA A 77 -3.77 8.20 -6.67
N ASN A 78 -4.76 8.71 -7.41
CA ASN A 78 -5.56 9.88 -7.01
C ASN A 78 -6.36 9.63 -5.71
N LEU A 79 -6.83 8.41 -5.46
CA LEU A 79 -7.54 8.06 -4.23
C LEU A 79 -6.58 8.05 -3.03
N LEU A 80 -5.39 7.48 -3.23
CA LEU A 80 -4.31 7.48 -2.24
C LEU A 80 -3.86 8.91 -1.90
N MET A 81 -3.70 9.78 -2.92
CA MET A 81 -3.33 11.18 -2.73
C MET A 81 -4.40 11.98 -1.98
N LYS A 82 -5.68 11.74 -2.27
CA LYS A 82 -6.82 12.42 -1.63
C LYS A 82 -7.24 11.82 -0.29
N LYS A 83 -6.59 10.74 0.16
CA LYS A 83 -6.98 9.97 1.36
C LYS A 83 -8.45 9.55 1.32
N GLU A 84 -8.94 9.12 0.16
CA GLU A 84 -10.32 8.61 0.00
C GLU A 84 -10.45 7.21 0.62
N PHE A 85 -10.25 7.10 1.93
CA PHE A 85 -10.02 5.85 2.65
C PHE A 85 -11.11 4.80 2.43
N LYS A 86 -12.37 5.24 2.43
CA LYS A 86 -13.51 4.35 2.17
C LYS A 86 -13.43 3.73 0.78
N LYS A 87 -13.16 4.53 -0.26
CA LYS A 87 -13.03 4.03 -1.63
C LYS A 87 -11.81 3.12 -1.79
N ILE A 88 -10.70 3.45 -1.14
CA ILE A 88 -9.50 2.60 -1.14
C ILE A 88 -9.83 1.24 -0.49
N LYS A 89 -10.57 1.24 0.62
CA LYS A 89 -11.04 0.01 1.27
C LYS A 89 -11.92 -0.82 0.35
N ASP A 90 -12.90 -0.19 -0.31
CA ASP A 90 -13.79 -0.88 -1.24
C ASP A 90 -12.98 -1.56 -2.37
N TYR A 91 -11.96 -0.89 -2.92
CA TYR A 91 -11.03 -1.49 -3.89
C TYR A 91 -10.27 -2.73 -3.35
N ILE A 92 -9.82 -2.67 -2.10
CA ILE A 92 -9.10 -3.79 -1.46
C ILE A 92 -10.04 -4.96 -1.20
N ASP A 93 -11.27 -4.69 -0.73
CA ASP A 93 -12.26 -5.71 -0.45
C ASP A 93 -12.80 -6.37 -1.71
N ASP A 94 -13.01 -5.59 -2.78
CA ASP A 94 -13.40 -6.12 -4.10
C ASP A 94 -12.32 -7.07 -4.62
N TYR A 95 -11.04 -6.65 -4.56
CA TYR A 95 -9.92 -7.53 -4.92
C TYR A 95 -9.93 -8.84 -4.13
N PHE A 96 -10.15 -8.75 -2.82
CA PHE A 96 -10.22 -9.93 -1.97
C PHE A 96 -11.44 -10.80 -2.24
N SER A 97 -12.55 -10.23 -2.71
CA SER A 97 -13.76 -10.98 -3.05
C SER A 97 -13.58 -11.72 -4.38
N ASP A 98 -12.97 -11.06 -5.37
CA ASP A 98 -12.73 -11.61 -6.70
C ASP A 98 -11.64 -12.70 -6.73
N HIS A 99 -10.73 -12.69 -5.75
CA HIS A 99 -9.59 -13.62 -5.68
C HIS A 99 -9.68 -14.62 -4.52
N CYS A 100 -10.88 -14.84 -3.96
CA CYS A 100 -11.18 -15.98 -3.10
C CYS A 100 -11.58 -17.20 -3.95
N TYR A 101 -10.58 -17.90 -4.49
CA TYR A 101 -10.65 -19.33 -4.86
C TYR A 101 -9.48 -20.06 -4.20
#